data_AF-A0A381WST0-F1
#
_entry.id   AF-A0A381WST0-F1
#
_cell.length_a   1.000
_cell.length_b   1.000
_cell.length_c   1.000
_cell.angle_alpha   90.00
_cell.angle_beta   90.00
_cell.angle_gamma   90.00
#
_symmetry.space_group_name_H-M   'P 1'
#
loop_
_entity.id
_entity.type
_entity.pdbx_description
1 polymer ?
#
loop_
_entity_poly.entity_id
_entity_poly.type
_entity_poly.pdbx_seq_one_letter_code
_entity_poly.pdbx_strand_id
1 'polypeptide(L)'
;VVSGPKTRVLANYDSKYKLNHARKGPFYPRMPDQILKRTVRGMLPYQKNSSGRGALRDLRVLIGKPSNLSGEELPDGHAWGDTGPIDRPLPLKFVRLGEISSSLGVDASRWEGE
;
A
#
# COMPACT_ATOMS: atom_id res chain seq x y z
N VAL A 1 1.25 -8.83 -0.01
CA VAL A 1 2.70 -9.12 -0.05
C VAL A 1 3.27 -8.75 -1.41
N VAL A 2 4.58 -8.56 -1.55
CA VAL A 2 5.25 -8.40 -2.84
C VAL A 2 6.07 -9.66 -3.10
N SER A 3 5.89 -10.29 -4.27
CA SER A 3 6.62 -11.51 -4.64
C SER A 3 8.06 -11.21 -5.05
N GLY A 4 8.96 -12.15 -4.80
CA GLY A 4 10.35 -12.10 -5.19
C GLY A 4 11.34 -12.19 -4.03
N PRO A 5 12.64 -12.35 -4.34
CA PRO A 5 13.69 -12.41 -3.32
C PRO A 5 13.84 -11.08 -2.60
N LYS A 6 14.00 -11.13 -1.27
CA LYS A 6 14.06 -9.95 -0.38
C LYS A 6 15.06 -8.90 -0.86
N THR A 7 16.28 -9.30 -1.19
CA THR A 7 17.33 -8.40 -1.68
C THR A 7 16.91 -7.57 -2.90
N ARG A 8 16.32 -8.21 -3.91
CA ARG A 8 15.85 -7.54 -5.13
C ARG A 8 14.68 -6.61 -4.84
N VAL A 9 13.70 -7.08 -4.05
CA VAL A 9 12.52 -6.27 -3.72
C VAL A 9 12.96 -5.01 -2.97
N LEU A 10 13.73 -5.14 -1.89
CA LEU A 10 14.19 -3.99 -1.11
C LEU A 10 15.04 -3.02 -1.95
N ALA A 11 15.99 -3.53 -2.75
CA ALA A 11 16.82 -2.70 -3.62
C ALA A 11 15.98 -1.91 -4.65
N ASN A 12 14.91 -2.50 -5.19
CA ASN A 12 14.02 -1.81 -6.11
C ASN A 12 13.25 -0.66 -5.45
N TYR A 13 12.75 -0.86 -4.23
CA TYR A 13 12.03 0.19 -3.50
C TYR A 13 12.97 1.28 -2.99
N ASP A 14 14.17 0.92 -2.53
CA ASP A 14 15.23 1.86 -2.17
C ASP A 14 15.64 2.73 -3.35
N SER A 15 15.87 2.11 -4.52
CA SER A 15 16.18 2.85 -5.75
C SER A 15 15.08 3.86 -6.09
N LYS A 16 13.79 3.45 -6.04
CA LYS A 16 12.63 4.34 -6.26
C LYS A 16 12.59 5.51 -5.29
N TYR A 17 12.93 5.28 -4.03
CA TYR A 17 12.95 6.29 -2.99
C TYR A 17 14.12 7.27 -3.17
N LYS A 18 15.30 6.79 -3.59
CA LYS A 18 16.48 7.61 -3.86
C LYS A 18 16.32 8.59 -5.03
N LEU A 19 15.39 8.35 -5.96
CA LEU A 19 15.05 9.32 -7.01
C LEU A 19 14.34 10.58 -6.47
N ASN A 20 13.97 10.60 -5.19
CA ASN A 20 13.27 11.73 -4.61
C ASN A 20 14.13 13.00 -4.62
N HIS A 21 13.55 14.10 -5.08
CA HIS A 21 14.19 15.42 -5.00
C HIS A 21 13.45 16.29 -3.98
N ALA A 22 14.19 17.02 -3.14
CA ALA A 22 13.62 17.73 -1.99
C ALA A 22 12.56 18.78 -2.37
N ARG A 23 12.71 19.44 -3.53
CA ARG A 23 11.82 20.53 -3.97
C ARG A 23 10.91 20.18 -5.15
N LYS A 24 11.19 19.11 -5.88
CA LYS A 24 10.54 18.78 -7.16
C LYS A 24 10.31 17.28 -7.22
N GLY A 25 9.27 16.85 -7.92
CA GLY A 25 8.99 15.43 -8.08
C GLY A 25 10.11 14.70 -8.83
N PRO A 26 10.20 13.37 -8.75
CA PRO A 26 9.21 12.45 -8.16
C PRO A 26 9.28 12.38 -6.63
N PHE A 27 8.14 12.18 -5.96
CA PHE A 27 8.08 11.87 -4.53
C PHE A 27 7.55 10.45 -4.35
N TYR A 28 8.39 9.54 -3.87
CA TYR A 28 8.05 8.17 -3.50
C TYR A 28 7.90 8.08 -1.98
N PRO A 29 6.75 7.60 -1.48
CA PRO A 29 6.47 7.52 -0.05
C PRO A 29 7.23 6.38 0.61
N ARG A 30 7.41 6.48 1.93
CA ARG A 30 8.03 5.43 2.76
C ARG A 30 7.02 4.60 3.55
N MET A 31 5.87 5.17 3.89
CA MET A 31 4.84 4.51 4.70
C MET A 31 4.10 3.44 3.90
N PRO A 32 3.72 2.30 4.53
CA PRO A 32 3.15 1.15 3.81
C PRO A 32 1.79 1.44 3.16
N ASP A 33 0.90 2.18 3.84
CA ASP A 33 -0.38 2.64 3.33
C ASP A 33 -0.21 3.56 2.10
N GLN A 34 0.75 4.48 2.17
CA GLN A 34 1.05 5.41 1.07
C GLN A 34 1.68 4.70 -0.12
N ILE A 35 2.53 3.70 0.10
CA ILE A 35 3.07 2.85 -0.96
C ILE A 35 1.92 2.12 -1.67
N LEU A 36 0.97 1.55 -0.92
CA LEU A 36 -0.20 0.88 -1.48
C LEU A 36 -1.08 1.86 -2.26
N LYS A 37 -1.43 3.01 -1.67
CA LYS A 37 -2.24 4.05 -2.33
C LYS A 37 -1.56 4.59 -3.59
N ARG A 38 -0.23 4.75 -3.59
CA ARG A 38 0.55 5.11 -4.80
C ARG A 38 0.47 4.03 -5.87
N THR A 39 0.49 2.76 -5.47
CA THR A 39 0.41 1.62 -6.39
C THR A 39 -0.94 1.61 -7.09
N VAL A 40 -2.04 1.75 -6.34
CA VAL A 40 -3.40 1.85 -6.92
C VAL A 40 -3.52 3.07 -7.82
N ARG A 41 -2.99 4.23 -7.43
CA ARG A 41 -2.94 5.42 -8.30
C ARG A 41 -2.27 5.13 -9.64
N GLY A 42 -1.20 4.33 -9.66
CA GLY A 42 -0.49 3.96 -10.90
C GLY A 42 -1.28 3.05 -11.83
N MET A 43 -2.31 2.37 -11.32
CA MET A 43 -3.23 1.51 -12.10
C MET A 43 -4.42 2.28 -12.67
N LEU A 44 -4.67 3.51 -12.18
CA LEU A 44 -5.80 4.33 -12.59
C LEU A 44 -5.39 5.44 -13.57
N PRO A 45 -6.25 5.82 -14.53
CA PRO A 45 -6.03 6.96 -15.42
C PRO A 45 -6.21 8.32 -14.71
N TYR A 46 -5.63 8.50 -13.52
CA TYR A 46 -5.89 9.63 -12.62
C TYR A 46 -5.48 11.01 -13.20
N GLN A 47 -4.54 11.04 -14.13
CA GLN A 47 -4.18 12.28 -14.82
C GLN A 47 -5.12 12.58 -16.00
N LYS A 48 -5.65 11.54 -16.65
CA LYS A 48 -6.36 11.65 -17.93
C LYS A 48 -7.82 12.10 -17.76
N ASN A 49 -8.54 11.56 -16.77
CA ASN A 49 -9.98 11.82 -16.62
C ASN A 49 -10.41 12.06 -15.17
N SER A 50 -11.59 12.66 -15.01
CA SER A 50 -12.21 12.92 -13.70
C SER A 50 -12.61 11.64 -12.98
N SER A 51 -13.04 10.61 -13.72
CA SER A 51 -13.41 9.30 -13.17
C SER A 51 -12.24 8.65 -12.42
N GLY A 52 -11.03 8.61 -13.00
CA GLY A 52 -9.85 8.07 -12.34
C GLY A 52 -9.44 8.86 -11.08
N ARG A 53 -9.67 10.18 -11.06
CA ARG A 53 -9.46 11.00 -9.85
C ARG A 53 -10.51 10.73 -8.79
N GLY A 54 -11.77 10.56 -9.21
CA GLY A 54 -12.88 10.18 -8.33
C GLY A 54 -12.58 8.86 -7.63
N ALA A 55 -12.28 7.81 -8.39
CA ALA A 55 -11.94 6.50 -7.84
C ALA A 55 -10.76 6.54 -6.85
N LEU A 56 -9.73 7.33 -7.13
CA LEU A 56 -8.60 7.49 -6.20
C LEU A 56 -8.97 8.26 -4.92
N ARG A 57 -9.90 9.22 -5.02
CA ARG A 57 -10.41 9.98 -3.87
C ARG A 57 -11.26 9.10 -2.96
N ASP A 58 -12.05 8.21 -3.55
CA ASP A 58 -12.94 7.31 -2.82
C ASP A 58 -12.16 6.19 -2.11
N LEU A 59 -10.92 5.91 -2.54
CA LEU A 59 -10.03 4.96 -1.88
C LEU A 59 -9.42 5.52 -0.58
N ARG A 60 -9.79 4.89 0.55
CA ARG A 60 -9.13 5.06 1.85
C ARG A 60 -8.24 3.86 2.16
N VAL A 61 -6.99 4.11 2.51
CA VAL A 61 -6.01 3.09 2.92
C VAL A 61 -5.53 3.46 4.31
N LEU A 62 -5.50 2.49 5.22
CA LEU A 62 -5.12 2.65 6.61
C LEU A 62 -4.12 1.55 6.98
N ILE A 63 -3.31 1.82 8.00
CA ILE A 63 -2.44 0.82 8.61
C ILE A 63 -3.19 0.25 9.82
N GLY A 64 -3.30 -1.08 9.89
CA GLY A 64 -4.10 -1.75 10.91
C GLY A 64 -5.61 -1.67 10.64
N LYS A 65 -6.40 -2.10 11.63
CA LYS A 65 -7.86 -2.13 11.59
C LYS A 65 -8.40 -0.91 12.36
N PRO A 66 -9.22 -0.04 11.76
CA PRO A 66 -9.74 1.11 12.48
C PRO A 66 -10.80 0.66 13.50
N SER A 67 -10.95 1.42 14.60
CA SER A 67 -11.84 1.08 15.71
C SER A 67 -13.31 0.94 15.30
N ASN A 68 -13.76 1.74 14.33
CA ASN A 68 -15.13 1.66 13.81
C ASN A 68 -15.41 0.38 12.99
N LEU A 69 -14.39 -0.41 12.71
CA LEU A 69 -14.52 -1.71 12.05
C LEU A 69 -14.05 -2.85 12.96
N SER A 70 -13.62 -2.59 14.20
CA SER A 70 -12.95 -3.60 15.04
C SER A 70 -13.79 -4.83 15.35
N GLY A 71 -15.13 -4.71 15.33
CA GLY A 71 -16.06 -5.84 15.41
C GLY A 71 -16.00 -6.78 14.20
N GLU A 72 -16.82 -7.84 14.25
CA GLU A 72 -16.96 -8.79 13.14
C GLU A 72 -17.92 -8.26 12.06
N GLU A 73 -18.87 -7.41 12.45
CA GLU A 73 -19.91 -6.87 11.57
C GLU A 73 -19.48 -5.55 10.92
N LEU A 74 -19.84 -5.39 9.65
CA LEU A 74 -19.69 -4.12 8.93
C LEU A 74 -20.84 -3.17 9.31
N PRO A 75 -20.62 -1.84 9.27
CA PRO A 75 -21.69 -0.87 9.42
C PRO A 75 -22.80 -1.05 8.38
N ASP A 76 -24.01 -0.62 8.71
CA ASP A 76 -25.17 -0.71 7.82
C ASP A 76 -24.89 -0.19 6.41
N GLY A 77 -25.34 -0.93 5.40
CA GLY A 77 -25.16 -0.58 3.99
C GLY A 77 -23.77 -0.87 3.41
N HIS A 78 -22.88 -1.52 4.17
CA HIS A 78 -21.55 -1.93 3.70
C HIS A 78 -21.48 -3.44 3.52
N ALA A 79 -20.77 -3.87 2.47
CA ALA A 79 -20.54 -5.28 2.19
C ALA A 79 -19.06 -5.51 1.83
N TRP A 80 -18.55 -6.68 2.19
CA TRP A 80 -17.26 -7.13 1.67
C TRP A 80 -17.35 -7.37 0.17
N GLY A 81 -16.34 -6.90 -0.56
CA GLY A 81 -16.23 -7.20 -1.99
C GLY A 81 -15.82 -8.64 -2.24
N ASP A 82 -16.13 -9.16 -3.44
CA ASP A 82 -15.64 -10.47 -3.86
C ASP A 82 -14.11 -10.48 -3.97
N THR A 83 -13.49 -11.45 -3.30
CA THR A 83 -12.03 -11.64 -3.28
C THR A 83 -11.58 -12.86 -4.08
N GLY A 84 -12.51 -13.66 -4.62
CA GLY A 84 -12.19 -14.86 -5.40
C GLY A 84 -11.19 -14.62 -6.55
N PRO A 85 -11.30 -13.53 -7.34
CA PRO A 85 -10.36 -13.26 -8.44
C PRO A 85 -8.92 -12.96 -8.01
N ILE A 86 -8.71 -12.58 -6.75
CA ILE A 86 -7.40 -12.17 -6.22
C ILE A 86 -6.79 -13.17 -5.26
N ASP A 87 -7.58 -14.11 -4.74
CA ASP A 87 -7.13 -15.10 -3.79
C ASP A 87 -6.18 -16.11 -4.43
N ARG A 88 -5.02 -16.29 -3.81
CA ARG A 88 -3.94 -17.14 -4.29
C ARG A 88 -2.99 -17.48 -3.15
N PRO A 89 -2.38 -18.68 -3.14
CA PRO A 89 -1.42 -19.05 -2.12
C PRO A 89 -0.21 -18.11 -2.11
N LEU A 90 0.41 -17.96 -0.94
CA LEU A 90 1.63 -17.18 -0.80
C LEU A 90 2.74 -17.80 -1.66
N PRO A 91 3.49 -17.00 -2.43
CA PRO A 91 4.59 -17.52 -3.24
C PRO A 91 5.76 -17.94 -2.34
N LEU A 92 6.65 -18.79 -2.85
CA LEU A 92 7.83 -19.29 -2.12
C LEU A 92 8.73 -18.18 -1.52
N LYS A 93 8.87 -17.06 -2.25
CA LYS A 93 9.65 -15.89 -1.82
C LYS A 93 8.79 -14.65 -1.92
N PHE A 94 8.60 -13.96 -0.80
CA PHE A 94 7.86 -12.71 -0.71
C PHE A 94 8.43 -11.80 0.36
N VAL A 95 7.99 -10.53 0.33
CA VAL A 95 8.28 -9.51 1.33
C VAL A 95 6.97 -8.83 1.73
N ARG A 96 6.80 -8.53 3.03
CA ARG A 96 5.66 -7.75 3.53
C ARG A 96 5.88 -6.25 3.29
N LEU A 97 4.79 -5.49 3.13
CA LEU A 97 4.87 -4.03 2.95
C LEU A 97 5.48 -3.32 4.15
N GLY A 98 5.24 -3.82 5.37
CA GLY A 98 5.88 -3.34 6.59
C GLY A 98 7.40 -3.43 6.50
N GLU A 99 7.94 -4.61 6.13
CA GLU A 99 9.39 -4.80 5.97
C GLU A 99 10.01 -3.86 4.92
N ILE A 100 9.30 -3.61 3.81
CA ILE A 100 9.74 -2.63 2.81
C ILE A 100 9.82 -1.23 3.43
N SER A 101 8.79 -0.84 4.18
CA SER A 101 8.73 0.47 4.83
C SER A 101 9.83 0.63 5.88
N SER A 102 10.09 -0.40 6.68
CA SER A 102 11.19 -0.44 7.64
C SER A 102 12.55 -0.28 6.96
N SER A 103 12.76 -0.94 5.82
CA SER A 103 14.01 -0.80 5.05
C SER A 103 14.24 0.62 4.50
N LEU A 104 13.16 1.39 4.28
CA LEU A 104 13.20 2.78 3.85
C LEU A 104 13.37 3.76 5.02
N GLY A 105 13.61 3.26 6.23
CA GLY A 105 13.87 4.05 7.43
C GLY A 105 12.61 4.49 8.18
N VAL A 106 11.49 3.78 8.02
CA VAL A 106 10.29 4.00 8.86
C VAL A 106 10.38 3.10 10.09
N ASP A 107 10.06 3.65 11.25
CA ASP A 107 9.95 2.87 12.47
C ASP A 107 8.77 1.88 12.40
N ALA A 108 9.06 0.59 12.56
CA ALA A 108 8.10 -0.51 12.49
C ALA A 108 7.15 -0.55 13.69
N SER A 109 7.56 0.01 14.83
CA SER A 109 6.74 0.12 16.05
C SER A 109 5.42 0.86 15.81
N ARG A 110 5.32 1.64 14.74
CA ARG A 110 4.12 2.39 14.35
C ARG A 110 2.93 1.50 13.97
N TRP A 111 3.15 0.23 13.66
CA TRP A 111 2.10 -0.70 13.26
C TRP A 111 2.27 -2.11 13.82
N GLU A 112 3.43 -2.39 14.42
CA GLU A 112 3.59 -3.48 15.37
C GLU A 112 3.01 -3.01 16.71
N GLY A 113 1.69 -2.85 16.76
CA GLY A 113 0.95 -2.70 18.01
C GLY A 113 0.63 -4.09 18.56
N GLU A 114 0.88 -4.23 19.86
CA GLU A 114 0.51 -5.35 20.75
C GLU A 114 -0.93 -5.84 20.56
#